data_AF-A0A1B6L1R4-F1
#
_entry.id   AF-A0A1B6L1R4-F1
#
_cell.length_a   1.000
_cell.length_b   1.000
_cell.length_c   1.000
_cell.angle_alpha   90.00
_cell.angle_beta   90.00
_cell.angle_gamma   90.00
#
_symmetry.space_group_name_H-M   'P 1'
#
loop_
_entity.id
_entity.type
_entity.pdbx_description
1 polymer ?
#
loop_
_entity_poly.entity_id
_entity_poly.type
_entity_poly.pdbx_seq_one_letter_code
_entity_poly.pdbx_strand_id
1 'polypeptide(L)'
;TFDEFWQQHSARLHQYLELKTFEQDFKAIQIALDRHLKTVSELTEVGETVDRVDTLIRDLVAFQKLCVSEVERAEELVSNGERMLRGRHYLHLDCVAPKCEELQRMSVTLADRLQRR
;
A
#
# COMPACT_ATOMS: atom_id res chain seq x y z
N THR A 1 -39.69 9.26 5.87
CA THR A 1 -39.85 9.69 7.29
C THR A 1 -38.56 10.29 7.79
N PHE A 2 -38.53 10.83 9.02
CA PHE A 2 -37.28 11.28 9.65
C PHE A 2 -36.24 10.14 9.74
N ASP A 3 -36.70 8.91 10.01
CA ASP A 3 -35.82 7.74 10.12
C ASP A 3 -35.11 7.40 8.81
N GLU A 4 -35.82 7.46 7.68
CA GLU A 4 -35.21 7.23 6.36
C GLU A 4 -34.15 8.28 6.03
N PHE A 5 -34.44 9.55 6.34
CA PHE A 5 -33.47 10.64 6.18
C PHE A 5 -32.23 10.41 7.05
N TRP A 6 -32.42 10.05 8.32
CA TRP A 6 -31.33 9.81 9.26
C TRP A 6 -30.47 8.61 8.84
N GLN A 7 -31.09 7.53 8.38
CA GLN A 7 -30.38 6.35 7.86
C GLN A 7 -29.49 6.71 6.66
N GLN A 8 -30.04 7.46 5.70
CA GLN A 8 -29.27 7.92 4.54
C GLN A 8 -28.14 8.88 4.93
N HIS A 9 -28.43 9.83 5.83
CA HIS A 9 -27.46 10.81 6.29
C HIS A 9 -26.30 10.13 7.03
N SER A 10 -26.62 9.22 7.96
CA SER A 10 -25.63 8.42 8.69
C SER A 10 -24.79 7.57 7.73
N ALA A 11 -25.41 6.89 6.76
CA ALA A 11 -24.67 6.10 5.78
C ALA A 11 -23.67 6.94 4.97
N ARG A 12 -24.06 8.16 4.56
CA ARG A 12 -23.17 9.08 3.84
C ARG A 12 -21.98 9.54 4.68
N LEU A 13 -22.18 9.83 5.96
CA LEU A 13 -21.09 10.19 6.88
C LEU A 13 -20.12 9.04 7.10
N HIS A 14 -20.63 7.82 7.28
CA HIS A 14 -19.80 6.63 7.42
C HIS A 14 -18.95 6.39 6.16
N GLN A 15 -19.55 6.48 4.97
CA GLN A 15 -18.79 6.35 3.71
C GLN A 15 -17.77 7.47 3.53
N TYR A 16 -18.06 8.67 3.99
CA TYR A 16 -17.12 9.78 3.93
C TYR A 16 -15.91 9.53 4.84
N LEU A 17 -16.15 9.03 6.04
CA LEU A 17 -15.08 8.63 6.96
C LEU A 17 -14.23 7.51 6.37
N GLU A 18 -14.87 6.46 5.85
CA GLU A 18 -14.18 5.33 5.20
C GLU A 18 -13.29 5.80 4.03
N LEU A 19 -13.81 6.69 3.18
CA LEU A 19 -13.03 7.30 2.11
C LEU A 19 -11.84 8.10 2.65
N LYS A 20 -12.02 8.89 3.70
CA LYS A 20 -10.92 9.68 4.27
C LYS A 20 -9.85 8.79 4.89
N THR A 21 -10.24 7.71 5.55
CA THR A 21 -9.30 6.70 6.06
C THR A 21 -8.53 6.04 4.93
N PHE A 22 -9.23 5.56 3.89
CA PHE A 22 -8.60 4.98 2.69
C PHE A 22 -7.58 5.95 2.06
N GLU A 23 -7.92 7.23 1.92
CA GLU A 23 -7.01 8.23 1.35
C GLU A 23 -5.76 8.47 2.20
N GLN A 24 -5.87 8.39 3.52
CA GLN A 24 -4.76 8.52 4.44
C GLN A 24 -3.85 7.29 4.38
N ASP A 25 -4.43 6.10 4.44
CA ASP A 25 -3.71 4.84 4.38
C ASP A 25 -2.98 4.68 3.05
N PHE A 26 -3.63 5.07 1.94
CA PHE A 26 -3.02 5.08 0.62
C PHE A 26 -1.73 5.91 0.61
N LYS A 27 -1.77 7.15 1.13
CA LYS A 27 -0.59 8.01 1.17
C LYS A 27 0.52 7.42 2.03
N ALA A 28 0.17 6.83 3.18
CA ALA A 28 1.14 6.22 4.08
C ALA A 28 1.87 5.05 3.38
N ILE A 29 1.13 4.17 2.74
CA ILE A 29 1.67 3.00 2.04
C ILE A 29 2.45 3.41 0.79
N GLN A 30 1.93 4.37 0.00
CA GLN A 30 2.62 4.90 -1.19
C GLN A 30 4.02 5.44 -0.83
N ILE A 31 4.11 6.24 0.25
CA ILE A 31 5.40 6.78 0.74
C ILE A 31 6.34 5.65 1.17
N ALA A 32 5.83 4.63 1.87
CA ALA A 32 6.63 3.50 2.31
C ALA A 32 7.17 2.68 1.12
N LEU A 33 6.31 2.34 0.16
CA LEU A 33 6.71 1.61 -1.05
C LEU A 33 7.70 2.39 -1.91
N ASP A 34 7.51 3.71 -2.08
CA ASP A 34 8.47 4.56 -2.80
C ASP A 34 9.85 4.57 -2.13
N ARG A 35 9.87 4.71 -0.80
CA ARG A 35 11.10 4.62 -0.01
C ARG A 35 11.79 3.27 -0.20
N HIS A 36 11.05 2.17 -0.13
CA HIS A 36 11.61 0.83 -0.34
C HIS A 36 12.14 0.64 -1.77
N LEU A 37 11.40 1.07 -2.78
CA LEU A 37 11.83 1.04 -4.18
C LEU A 37 13.12 1.83 -4.40
N LYS A 38 13.23 3.01 -3.78
CA LYS A 38 14.46 3.82 -3.81
C LYS A 38 15.63 3.08 -3.16
N THR A 39 15.44 2.55 -1.95
CA THR A 39 16.47 1.77 -1.27
C THR A 39 16.94 0.55 -2.08
N VAL A 40 16.03 -0.21 -2.70
CA VAL A 40 16.39 -1.34 -3.58
C VAL A 40 17.19 -0.90 -4.80
N SER A 41 16.88 0.28 -5.33
CA SER A 41 17.60 0.86 -6.48
C SER A 41 19.04 1.26 -6.12
N GLU A 42 19.22 1.83 -4.93
CA GLU A 42 20.49 2.36 -4.43
C GLU A 42 21.40 1.27 -3.83
N LEU A 43 20.84 0.11 -3.45
CA LEU A 43 21.57 -1.07 -3.00
C LEU A 43 22.40 -1.67 -4.16
N THR A 44 23.52 -1.06 -4.52
CA THR A 44 24.48 -1.53 -5.54
C THR A 44 25.79 -2.10 -4.94
N GLU A 45 25.81 -2.55 -3.69
CA GLU A 45 27.07 -2.93 -3.02
C GLU A 45 27.63 -4.29 -3.47
N VAL A 46 28.81 -4.24 -4.09
CA VAL A 46 29.77 -5.35 -4.21
C VAL A 46 30.57 -5.39 -2.90
N GLY A 47 30.48 -6.47 -2.14
CA GLY A 47 31.25 -6.64 -0.90
C GLY A 47 32.69 -7.09 -1.19
N GLU A 48 33.69 -6.33 -0.76
CA GLU A 48 35.12 -6.65 -0.95
C GLU A 48 35.72 -7.55 0.15
N THR A 49 34.99 -7.82 1.25
CA THR A 49 35.44 -8.71 2.35
C THR A 49 34.33 -9.65 2.85
N VAL A 50 34.70 -10.85 3.31
CA VAL A 50 33.76 -11.92 3.73
C VAL A 50 32.89 -11.51 4.93
N ASP A 51 33.46 -10.87 5.95
CA ASP A 51 32.70 -10.39 7.12
C ASP A 51 31.65 -9.33 6.76
N ARG A 52 31.94 -8.53 5.72
CA ARG A 52 31.02 -7.50 5.21
C ARG A 52 29.90 -8.13 4.40
N VAL A 53 30.17 -9.22 3.66
CA VAL A 53 29.14 -10.01 2.97
C VAL A 53 28.13 -10.61 3.96
N ASP A 54 28.57 -11.19 5.07
CA ASP A 54 27.66 -11.77 6.06
C ASP A 54 26.73 -10.73 6.72
N THR A 55 27.27 -9.52 6.97
CA THR A 55 26.47 -8.41 7.50
C THR A 55 25.46 -7.91 6.46
N LEU A 56 25.91 -7.75 5.21
CA LEU A 56 25.06 -7.36 4.08
C LEU A 56 23.88 -8.33 3.87
N ILE A 57 24.13 -9.64 3.96
CA ILE A 57 23.07 -10.65 3.83
C ILE A 57 22.02 -10.48 4.93
N ARG A 58 22.42 -10.26 6.18
CA ARG A 58 21.47 -10.08 7.29
C ARG A 58 20.61 -8.83 7.10
N ASP A 59 21.23 -7.73 6.70
CA ASP A 59 20.53 -6.46 6.46
C ASP A 59 19.55 -6.58 5.28
N LEU A 60 19.95 -7.27 4.21
CA LEU A 60 19.08 -7.56 3.07
C LEU A 60 17.87 -8.43 3.47
N VAL A 61 18.07 -9.48 4.28
CA VAL A 61 16.97 -10.32 4.77
C VAL A 61 16.02 -9.53 5.66
N ALA A 62 16.53 -8.67 6.55
CA ALA A 62 15.70 -7.80 7.38
C ALA A 62 14.89 -6.82 6.51
N PHE A 63 15.54 -6.21 5.52
CA PHE A 63 14.90 -5.30 4.59
C PHE A 63 13.83 -5.98 3.71
N GLN A 64 14.08 -7.20 3.24
CA GLN A 64 13.12 -7.98 2.48
C GLN A 64 11.84 -8.24 3.30
N LYS A 65 11.97 -8.56 4.60
CA LYS A 65 10.81 -8.73 5.49
C LYS A 65 9.99 -7.45 5.63
N LEU A 66 10.64 -6.29 5.73
CA LEU A 66 9.93 -5.00 5.75
C LEU A 66 9.16 -4.78 4.45
N CYS A 67 9.78 -5.05 3.30
CA CYS A 67 9.11 -4.90 2.01
C CYS A 67 7.89 -5.82 1.87
N VAL A 68 7.99 -7.08 2.31
CA VAL A 68 6.86 -8.02 2.29
C VAL A 68 5.71 -7.51 3.14
N SER A 69 5.98 -7.03 4.36
CA SER A 69 4.96 -6.48 5.24
C SER A 69 4.26 -5.25 4.63
N GLU A 70 4.97 -4.39 3.91
CA GLU A 70 4.35 -3.22 3.26
C GLU A 70 3.53 -3.62 2.03
N VAL A 71 3.94 -4.67 1.30
CA VAL A 71 3.15 -5.23 0.20
C VAL A 71 1.85 -5.85 0.71
N GLU A 72 1.88 -6.63 1.80
CA GLU A 72 0.68 -7.20 2.42
C GLU A 72 -0.31 -6.10 2.84
N ARG A 73 0.18 -5.01 3.44
CA ARG A 73 -0.64 -3.84 3.78
C ARG A 73 -1.24 -3.17 2.54
N ALA A 74 -0.48 -3.09 1.45
CA ALA A 74 -0.98 -2.55 0.19
C ALA A 74 -2.10 -3.41 -0.40
N GLU A 75 -1.96 -4.74 -0.36
CA GLU A 75 -2.97 -5.70 -0.82
C GLU A 75 -4.27 -5.62 0.01
N GLU A 76 -4.14 -5.49 1.34
CA GLU A 76 -5.29 -5.28 2.22
C GLU A 76 -6.03 -3.98 1.87
N LEU A 77 -5.30 -2.87 1.67
CA LEU A 77 -5.91 -1.60 1.30
C LEU A 77 -6.57 -1.64 -0.08
N VAL A 78 -5.99 -2.36 -1.04
CA VAL A 78 -6.60 -2.61 -2.35
C VAL A 78 -7.91 -3.38 -2.20
N SER A 79 -7.93 -4.45 -1.41
CA SER A 79 -9.15 -5.21 -1.10
C SER A 79 -10.22 -4.33 -0.46
N ASN A 80 -9.82 -3.42 0.45
CA ASN A 80 -10.72 -2.44 1.04
C ASN A 80 -11.30 -1.50 -0.02
N GLY A 81 -10.46 -0.94 -0.90
CA GLY A 81 -10.91 -0.08 -2.00
C GLY A 81 -11.88 -0.78 -2.96
N GLU A 82 -11.64 -2.05 -3.28
CA GLU A 82 -12.57 -2.84 -4.09
C GLU A 82 -13.91 -3.09 -3.38
N ARG A 83 -13.89 -3.37 -2.07
CA ARG A 83 -15.12 -3.53 -1.27
C ARG A 83 -15.91 -2.24 -1.22
N MET A 84 -15.23 -1.10 -1.08
CA MET A 84 -15.85 0.21 -1.22
C MET A 84 -16.55 0.27 -2.56
N LEU A 85 -15.83 0.17 -3.69
CA LEU A 85 -16.37 0.29 -5.05
C LEU A 85 -17.57 -0.63 -5.37
N ARG A 86 -17.69 -1.81 -4.75
CA ARG A 86 -18.84 -2.72 -4.93
C ARG A 86 -20.10 -2.33 -4.13
N GLY A 87 -19.97 -1.46 -3.14
CA GLY A 87 -21.05 -1.02 -2.26
C GLY A 87 -22.06 -0.07 -2.91
N ARG A 88 -23.11 0.32 -2.15
CA ARG A 88 -24.00 1.42 -2.56
C ARG A 88 -23.33 2.75 -2.27
N HIS A 89 -23.25 3.63 -3.27
CA HIS A 89 -22.46 4.86 -3.18
C HIS A 89 -23.32 6.10 -3.01
N TYR A 90 -23.10 6.80 -1.89
CA TYR A 90 -23.60 8.16 -1.69
C TYR A 90 -22.55 9.23 -2.03
N LEU A 91 -21.32 8.81 -2.38
CA LEU A 91 -20.17 9.67 -2.66
C LEU A 91 -19.49 9.26 -3.98
N HIS A 92 -18.78 10.20 -4.60
CA HIS A 92 -17.94 9.94 -5.76
C HIS A 92 -16.67 9.21 -5.32
N LEU A 93 -16.41 8.03 -5.90
CA LEU A 93 -15.25 7.18 -5.60
C LEU A 93 -14.29 7.03 -6.80
N ASP A 94 -14.37 7.92 -7.78
CA ASP A 94 -13.60 7.83 -9.03
C ASP A 94 -12.08 7.83 -8.81
N CYS A 95 -11.61 8.30 -7.64
CA CYS A 95 -10.21 8.29 -7.24
C CYS A 95 -9.73 6.99 -6.58
N VAL A 96 -10.63 6.08 -6.19
CA VAL A 96 -10.28 4.84 -5.46
C VAL A 96 -9.63 3.82 -6.38
N ALA A 97 -10.27 3.51 -7.51
CA ALA A 97 -9.74 2.56 -8.49
C ALA A 97 -8.30 2.88 -8.97
N PRO A 98 -7.98 4.10 -9.42
CA PRO A 98 -6.62 4.41 -9.88
C PRO A 98 -5.57 4.31 -8.76
N LYS A 99 -5.95 4.61 -7.50
CA LYS A 99 -5.07 4.44 -6.34
C LYS A 99 -4.80 2.96 -6.03
N CYS A 100 -5.81 2.11 -6.15
CA CYS A 100 -5.64 0.66 -6.01
C CYS A 100 -4.71 0.10 -7.09
N GLU A 101 -4.93 0.46 -8.36
CA GLU A 101 -4.06 0.06 -9.47
C GLU A 101 -2.61 0.54 -9.28
N GLU A 102 -2.42 1.75 -8.76
CA GLU A 102 -1.10 2.28 -8.45
C GLU A 102 -0.37 1.46 -7.39
N LEU A 103 -1.03 1.16 -6.26
CA LEU A 103 -0.44 0.34 -5.21
C LEU A 103 -0.09 -1.08 -5.68
N GLN A 104 -0.95 -1.68 -6.51
CA GLN A 104 -0.66 -2.98 -7.15
C GLN A 104 0.58 -2.89 -8.03
N ARG A 105 0.69 -1.88 -8.89
CA ARG A 105 1.88 -1.68 -9.76
C ARG A 105 3.15 -1.48 -8.95
N MET A 106 3.11 -0.67 -7.89
CA MET A 106 4.27 -0.44 -7.01
C MET A 106 4.69 -1.72 -6.30
N SER A 107 3.74 -2.49 -5.79
CA SER A 107 3.98 -3.76 -5.10
C SER A 107 4.62 -4.80 -6.03
N VAL A 108 4.10 -4.96 -7.25
CA VAL A 108 4.69 -5.84 -8.27
C VAL A 108 6.10 -5.40 -8.63
N THR A 109 6.33 -4.09 -8.79
CA THR A 109 7.65 -3.55 -9.11
C THR A 109 8.65 -3.81 -7.97
N LEU A 110 8.22 -3.65 -6.73
CA LEU A 110 9.05 -3.91 -5.56
C LEU A 110 9.40 -5.40 -5.46
N ALA A 111 8.42 -6.28 -5.67
CA ALA A 111 8.62 -7.73 -5.68
C ALA A 111 9.59 -8.19 -6.78
N ASP A 112 9.44 -7.71 -8.01
CA ASP A 112 10.36 -8.04 -9.13
C ASP A 112 11.80 -7.59 -8.82
N ARG A 113 11.98 -6.39 -8.25
CA ARG A 113 13.32 -5.90 -7.90
C ARG A 113 13.96 -6.66 -6.74
N LEU A 114 13.16 -7.15 -5.80
CA LEU A 114 13.64 -8.01 -4.71
C LEU A 114 14.03 -9.40 -5.20
N GLN A 115 13.34 -9.94 -6.21
CA GLN A 115 13.67 -11.25 -6.82
C GLN A 115 14.93 -11.24 -7.69
N ARG A 116 15.29 -10.09 -8.26
CA ARG A 116 16.48 -9.92 -9.12
C ARG A 116 17.78 -9.71 -8.34
N ARG A 117 17.74 -9.72 -7.00
CA ARG A 117 18.91 -9.65 -6.11
C ARG A 117 19.23 -11.06 -5.63
#